data_AF-A0A945K4T5-F1
#
_entry.id   AF-A0A945K4T5-F1
#
_cell.length_a   1.000
_cell.length_b   1.000
_cell.length_c   1.000
_cell.angle_alpha   90.00
_cell.angle_beta   90.00
_cell.angle_gamma   90.00
#
_symmetry.space_group_name_H-M   'P 1'
#
loop_
_entity.id
_entity.type
_entity.pdbx_description
1 polymer ?
#
loop_
_entity_poly.entity_id
_entity_poly.type
_entity_poly.pdbx_seq_one_letter_code
_entity_poly.pdbx_strand_id
1 'polypeptide(L)' 'MIIKQARESGFRSLNFSEKIQYHLDLRKCENKIFVKSVRKEVNDSQLASDSEKAKTFTGKSSSFAYCIILFITYLTLN' A
#
# COMPACT_ATOMS: atom_id res chain seq x y z
N MET A 1 -19.99 -3.62 3.93
CA MET A 1 -19.19 -3.44 5.16
C MET A 1 -17.73 -3.30 4.74
N ILE A 2 -17.10 -2.15 5.00
CA ILE A 2 -15.75 -1.81 4.50
C ILE A 2 -14.70 -2.85 4.94
N ILE A 3 -14.84 -3.40 6.15
CA ILE A 3 -13.95 -4.44 6.68
C ILE A 3 -13.99 -5.74 5.85
N LYS A 4 -15.15 -6.10 5.29
CA LYS A 4 -15.30 -7.32 4.48
C LYS A 4 -14.64 -7.15 3.12
N GLN A 5 -14.86 -5.99 2.49
CA GLN A 5 -14.19 -5.59 1.26
C GLN A 5 -12.66 -5.54 1.45
N ALA A 6 -12.19 -4.99 2.58
CA ALA A 6 -10.76 -4.97 2.91
C ALA A 6 -10.13 -6.37 2.98
N ARG A 7 -10.88 -7.41 3.41
CA ARG A 7 -10.40 -8.81 3.45
C ARG A 7 -10.42 -9.47 2.08
N GLU A 8 -11.47 -9.25 1.29
CA GLU A 8 -11.65 -9.90 0.00
C GLU A 8 -10.75 -9.30 -1.09
N SER A 9 -10.66 -7.96 -1.16
CA SER A 9 -9.92 -7.23 -2.20
C SER A 9 -8.64 -6.55 -1.71
N GLY A 10 -8.33 -6.64 -0.41
CA GLY A 10 -7.14 -6.05 0.21
C GLY A 10 -7.27 -4.55 0.47
N PHE A 11 -6.59 -4.04 1.50
CA PHE A 11 -6.67 -2.63 1.90
C PHE A 11 -6.28 -1.62 0.81
N ARG A 12 -5.42 -2.02 -0.13
CA ARG A 12 -4.97 -1.16 -1.23
C ARG A 12 -6.09 -0.86 -2.24
N SER A 13 -7.09 -1.72 -2.33
CA SER A 13 -8.27 -1.55 -3.20
C SER A 13 -9.24 -0.48 -2.70
N LEU A 14 -9.11 -0.05 -1.44
CA LEU A 14 -9.98 0.95 -0.83
C LEU A 14 -9.57 2.37 -1.23
N ASN A 15 -10.57 3.20 -1.50
CA ASN A 15 -10.41 4.64 -1.70
C ASN A 15 -10.01 5.34 -0.38
N PHE A 16 -9.53 6.59 -0.49
CA PHE A 16 -9.07 7.35 0.68
C PHE A 16 -10.14 7.49 1.76
N SER A 17 -11.38 7.79 1.37
CA SER A 17 -12.53 7.87 2.29
C SER A 17 -12.82 6.52 2.97
N GLU A 18 -12.79 5.43 2.20
CA GLU A 18 -13.02 4.08 2.71
C GLU A 18 -11.91 3.62 3.66
N LYS A 19 -10.66 4.02 3.43
CA LYS A 19 -9.53 3.78 4.35
C LYS A 19 -9.72 4.48 5.69
N ILE A 20 -10.20 5.73 5.68
CA ILE A 20 -10.53 6.46 6.92
C ILE A 20 -11.64 5.71 7.66
N GLN A 21 -12.68 5.30 6.95
CA GLN A 21 -13.82 4.60 7.53
C GLN A 21 -13.42 3.23 8.12
N TYR A 22 -12.55 2.49 7.43
CA TYR A 22 -11.95 1.25 7.94
C TYR A 22 -11.21 1.47 9.27
N HIS A 23 -10.42 2.53 9.39
CA HIS A 23 -9.71 2.84 10.63
C HIS A 23 -10.66 3.26 11.76
N LEU A 24 -11.70 4.04 11.45
CA LEU A 24 -12.72 4.43 12.42
C LEU A 24 -13.54 3.23 12.90
N ASP A 25 -13.94 2.33 12.01
CA ASP A 25 -14.67 1.11 12.34
C ASP A 25 -13.83 0.18 13.22
N LEU A 26 -12.56 -0.02 12.89
CA LEU A 26 -11.65 -0.79 13.74
C LEU A 26 -11.40 -0.13 15.11
N ARG A 27 -11.44 1.21 15.18
CA ARG A 27 -11.28 1.95 16.44
C ARG A 27 -12.54 1.88 17.32
N LYS A 28 -13.72 1.80 16.71
CA LYS A 28 -15.00 1.60 17.42
C LYS A 28 -15.15 0.18 17.96
N CYS A 29 -14.46 -0.81 17.41
CA CYS A 29 -14.47 -2.17 17.95
C CYS A 29 -13.71 -2.26 19.29
N GLU A 30 -14.43 -2.57 20.37
CA GLU A 30 -13.81 -2.85 21.68
C GLU A 30 -13.03 -4.17 21.71
N ASN A 31 -13.38 -5.13 20.85
CA ASN A 31 -12.73 -6.43 20.80
C ASN A 31 -11.35 -6.34 20.10
N LYS A 32 -10.32 -6.14 20.92
CA LYS A 32 -8.92 -6.04 20.47
C LYS A 32 -8.42 -7.30 19.75
N ILE A 33 -8.91 -8.49 20.11
CA ILE A 33 -8.52 -9.76 19.47
C ILE A 33 -9.03 -9.79 18.03
N PHE A 34 -10.29 -9.42 17.82
CA PHE A 34 -10.89 -9.31 16.50
C PHE A 34 -10.21 -8.24 15.64
N VAL A 35 -9.93 -7.05 16.19
CA VAL A 35 -9.20 -6.00 15.46
C VAL A 35 -7.82 -6.48 15.01
N LYS A 36 -7.12 -7.23 15.88
CA LYS A 36 -5.81 -7.80 15.56
C LYS A 36 -5.88 -8.87 14.48
N SER A 37 -6.90 -9.75 14.51
CA SER A 37 -7.08 -10.77 13.47
C SER A 37 -7.42 -10.15 12.11
N VAL A 38 -8.34 -9.19 12.07
CA VAL A 38 -8.70 -8.47 10.85
C VAL A 38 -7.50 -7.75 10.26
N ARG A 39 -6.72 -7.04 11.09
CA ARG A 39 -5.51 -6.36 10.62
C ARG A 39 -4.48 -7.35 10.07
N LYS A 40 -4.33 -8.51 10.70
CA LYS A 40 -3.41 -9.56 10.24
C LYS A 40 -3.84 -10.15 8.90
N GLU A 41 -5.10 -10.55 8.77
CA GLU A 41 -5.66 -11.07 7.51
C GLU A 41 -5.45 -10.10 6.35
N VAL A 42 -5.83 -8.84 6.54
CA VAL A 42 -5.70 -7.80 5.51
C VAL A 42 -4.24 -7.51 5.16
N ASN A 43 -3.33 -7.60 6.14
CA ASN A 43 -1.90 -7.40 5.93
C ASN A 43 -1.27 -8.58 5.18
N ASP A 44 -1.61 -9.81 5.54
CA ASP A 44 -1.10 -11.02 4.89
C ASP A 44 -1.55 -11.07 3.41
N SER A 45 -2.80 -10.69 3.11
CA SER A 45 -3.29 -10.55 1.73
C SER A 45 -2.55 -9.47 0.93
N GLN A 46 -2.22 -8.33 1.57
CA GLN A 46 -1.40 -7.30 0.91
C GLN A 46 0.04 -7.77 0.68
N LEU A 47 0.66 -8.44 1.65
CA LEU A 47 2.01 -8.99 1.54
C LEU A 47 2.13 -9.97 0.37
N ALA A 48 1.13 -10.82 0.17
CA ALA A 48 1.09 -11.73 -0.97
C ALA A 48 1.05 -10.95 -2.31
N SER A 49 0.17 -9.95 -2.42
CA SER A 49 0.05 -9.13 -3.63
C SER A 49 1.29 -8.26 -3.88
N ASP A 50 1.87 -7.68 -2.83
CA ASP A 50 3.07 -6.85 -2.94
C ASP A 50 4.30 -7.70 -3.23
N SER A 51 4.39 -8.94 -2.74
CA SER A 51 5.45 -9.89 -3.09
C SER A 51 5.38 -10.29 -4.57
N GLU A 52 4.17 -10.52 -5.10
CA GLU A 52 3.95 -10.78 -6.52
C GLU A 52 4.36 -9.57 -7.39
N LYS A 53 4.01 -8.35 -6.98
CA LYS A 53 4.40 -7.11 -7.66
C LYS A 53 5.87 -6.76 -7.50
N ALA A 54 6.50 -7.11 -6.38
CA ALA A 54 7.92 -6.90 -6.14
C ALA A 54 8.78 -7.74 -7.10
N LYS A 55 8.33 -8.96 -7.43
CA LYS A 55 8.98 -9.78 -8.49
C LYS A 55 8.94 -9.10 -9.86
N THR A 56 7.95 -8.26 -10.13
CA THR A 56 7.83 -7.46 -11.36
C THR A 56 8.58 -6.13 -11.31
N PHE A 57 9.14 -5.74 -10.16
CA PHE A 57 9.74 -4.42 -9.94
C PHE A 57 11.23 -4.34 -10.30
N THR A 58 11.84 -5.43 -10.75
CA THR A 58 13.28 -5.53 -11.07
C THR A 58 13.70 -4.87 -12.38
N GLY A 59 12.79 -4.25 -13.15
CA GLY A 59 13.08 -3.81 -14.52
C GLY A 59 13.11 -2.30 -14.83
N LYS A 60 12.58 -1.40 -13.99
CA LYS A 60 12.32 0.02 -14.38
C LYS A 60 12.97 1.10 -13.51
N SER A 61 13.65 0.75 -12.43
CA SER A 61 14.28 1.72 -11.53
C SER A 61 15.56 2.36 -12.10
N SER A 62 16.20 1.73 -13.08
CA SER A 62 17.44 2.25 -13.70
C SER A 62 17.19 3.48 -14.57
N SER A 63 16.08 3.53 -15.32
CA SER A 63 15.84 4.60 -16.29
C SER A 63 15.55 5.96 -15.65
N PHE A 64 14.99 6.00 -14.43
CA PHE A 64 14.69 7.25 -13.72
C PHE A 64 15.95 7.89 -13.12
N ALA A 65 16.94 7.08 -12.72
CA ALA A 65 18.20 7.57 -12.17
C ALA A 65 18.99 8.42 -13.18
N TYR A 66 19.01 8.02 -14.46
CA TYR A 66 19.65 8.79 -15.52
C TYR A 66 18.98 10.14 -15.77
N CYS A 67 17.65 10.22 -15.70
CA CYS A 67 16.93 11.49 -15.86
C CYS A 67 17.25 12.49 -14.74
N ILE A 68 17.37 12.02 -13.50
CA ILE A 68 17.72 12.90 -12.37
C ILE A 68 19.14 13.44 -12.52
N ILE A 69 20.11 12.58 -12.86
CA ILE A 69 21.52 12.99 -13.02
C ILE A 69 21.64 14.04 -14.13
N LEU A 70 20.98 13.81 -15.26
CA LEU A 70 21.02 14.72 -16.41
C LEU A 70 20.38 16.09 -16.09
N PHE A 71 19.31 16.10 -15.29
CA PHE A 71 18.66 17.33 -14.80
C PHE A 71 19.56 18.11 -13.82
N ILE A 72 20.23 17.42 -12.89
CA ILE A 72 21.18 18.05 -11.96
C ILE A 72 22.35 18.67 -12.72
N THR A 73 22.91 17.95 -13.70
CA THR A 73 24.03 18.48 -14.50
C THR A 73 23.61 19.71 -15.29
N TYR A 74 22.41 19.71 -15.88
CA TYR A 74 21.90 20.86 -16.64
C TYR A 74 21.74 22.10 -15.73
N LEU A 75 21.22 21.94 -14.52
CA LEU A 75 21.06 23.03 -13.55
C LEU A 75 22.39 23.55 -12.97
N THR A 76 23.45 22.76 -13.03
CA THR A 76 24.76 23.13 -12.44
C THR A 76 25.70 23.75 -13.49
N LEU A 77 25.51 23.43 -14.76
CA LEU A 77 26.32 23.91 -15.90
C LEU A 77 25.70 25.09 -16.66
N ASN A 78 24.49 25.53 -16.27
CA ASN A 78 23.80 26.71 -16.80
C ASN A 78 23.57 27.72 -15.68
#